data_AF-A0A1Q9NEY8-F1
#
_entry.id   AF-A0A1Q9NEY8-F1
#
_cell.length_a   1.000
_cell.length_b   1.000
_cell.length_c   1.000
_cell.angle_alpha   90.00
_cell.angle_beta   90.00
_cell.angle_gamma   90.00
#
_symmetry.space_group_name_H-M   'P 1'
#
loop_
_entity.id
_entity.type
_entity.pdbx_description
1 polymer ?
#
loop_
_entity_poly.entity_id
_entity_poly.type
_entity_poly.pdbx_seq_one_letter_code
_entity_poly.pdbx_strand_id
1 'polypeptide(L)'
;MTGHRSKLIRDHVAKLQEILPVQLILVHNSYFHLGNGKSLLAAKNMIKSPYCLLTMVDNYPDFNIFIRAKEAVGAISKLNGIGLCIDRSPRYTFQINDATKVSIKNDRIINIGKKIERYDGLDMGVFLINMRELRKLNIDKRRLKLTITDIMKYWIEEEKRPFIPIDCSGLFWTDIDTKADLKLTQTIIPIRSVDHRLVGNHG
;
A
#
# COMPACT_ATOMS: atom_id res chain seq x y z
N MET A 1 10.25 1.76 -6.30
CA MET A 1 10.17 1.41 -7.74
C MET A 1 10.06 2.69 -8.55
N THR A 2 10.72 2.78 -9.71
CA THR A 2 10.61 3.94 -10.62
C THR A 2 10.34 3.50 -12.05
N GLY A 3 9.81 4.40 -12.86
CA GLY A 3 9.55 4.15 -14.28
C GLY A 3 9.64 5.47 -15.05
N HIS A 4 8.53 6.21 -15.09
CA HIS A 4 8.51 7.56 -15.63
C HIS A 4 9.50 8.48 -14.90
N ARG A 5 10.22 9.33 -15.64
CA ARG A 5 11.20 10.29 -15.11
C ARG A 5 12.24 9.67 -14.15
N SER A 6 12.60 8.40 -14.36
CA SER A 6 13.46 7.67 -13.41
C SER A 6 14.84 8.32 -13.19
N LYS A 7 15.37 9.11 -14.13
CA LYS A 7 16.63 9.84 -13.94
C LYS A 7 16.49 10.90 -12.85
N LEU A 8 15.48 11.77 -12.97
CA LEU A 8 15.20 12.80 -11.97
C LEU A 8 14.96 12.22 -10.57
N ILE A 9 14.21 11.11 -10.49
CA ILE A 9 13.95 10.43 -9.21
C ILE A 9 15.24 9.85 -8.63
N ARG A 10 16.10 9.24 -9.46
CA ARG A 10 17.39 8.69 -9.03
C ARG A 10 18.29 9.79 -8.44
N ASP A 11 18.40 10.92 -9.14
CA ASP A 11 19.23 12.05 -8.71
C ASP A 11 18.73 12.63 -7.38
N HIS A 12 17.41 12.72 -7.21
CA HIS A 12 16.82 13.19 -5.95
C HIS A 12 17.03 12.19 -4.80
N VAL A 13 16.78 10.90 -5.04
CA VAL A 13 16.95 9.86 -4.01
C VAL A 13 18.42 9.67 -3.61
N ALA A 14 19.37 9.90 -4.52
CA ALA A 14 20.80 9.90 -4.17
C ALA A 14 21.11 10.96 -3.10
N LYS A 15 20.55 12.17 -3.24
CA LYS A 15 20.67 13.23 -2.23
C LYS A 15 19.97 12.86 -0.92
N LEU A 16 18.79 12.24 -1.00
CA LEU A 16 18.06 11.77 0.19
C LEU A 16 18.84 10.68 0.95
N GLN A 17 19.56 9.81 0.25
CA GLN A 17 20.35 8.75 0.86
C GLN A 17 21.48 9.30 1.75
N GLU A 18 22.01 10.49 1.45
CA GLU A 18 23.06 11.14 2.24
C GLU A 18 22.54 11.66 3.59
N ILE A 19 21.25 11.97 3.69
CA ILE A 19 20.64 12.61 4.87
C ILE A 19 19.74 11.67 5.67
N LEU A 20 19.19 10.61 5.07
CA LEU A 20 18.28 9.70 5.73
C LEU A 20 19.04 8.52 6.36
N PRO A 21 18.73 8.14 7.62
CA PRO A 21 19.38 7.02 8.30
C PRO A 21 18.83 5.65 7.85
N VAL A 22 18.39 5.54 6.59
CA VAL A 22 17.82 4.32 6.02
C VAL A 22 18.41 4.05 4.64
N GLN A 23 18.52 2.78 4.27
CA GLN A 23 18.96 2.40 2.93
C GLN A 23 17.82 2.57 1.92
N LEU A 24 18.06 3.34 0.88
CA LEU A 24 17.17 3.60 -0.24
C LEU A 24 17.67 2.82 -1.46
N ILE A 25 16.87 1.85 -1.91
CA ILE A 25 17.18 1.05 -3.10
C ILE A 25 16.19 1.42 -4.20
N LEU A 26 16.72 1.98 -5.29
CA LEU A 26 15.94 2.27 -6.49
C LEU A 26 15.97 1.08 -7.44
N VAL A 27 14.79 0.72 -7.95
CA VAL A 27 14.61 -0.33 -8.93
C VAL A 27 13.80 0.24 -10.08
N HIS A 28 14.37 0.18 -11.28
CA HIS A 28 13.72 0.66 -12.49
C HIS A 28 12.84 -0.43 -13.10
N ASN A 29 11.58 -0.08 -13.38
CA ASN A 29 10.64 -0.89 -14.13
C ASN A 29 10.32 -0.20 -15.47
N SER A 30 10.88 -0.71 -16.56
CA SER A 30 10.59 -0.22 -17.92
C SER A 30 9.13 -0.43 -18.33
N TYR A 31 8.44 -1.38 -17.69
CA TYR A 31 7.04 -1.73 -17.94
C TYR A 31 6.06 -1.04 -16.97
N PHE A 32 6.45 0.10 -16.37
CA PHE A 32 5.60 0.81 -15.40
C PHE A 32 4.21 1.19 -15.94
N HIS A 33 4.10 1.45 -17.25
CA HIS A 33 2.86 1.80 -17.94
C HIS A 33 1.83 0.65 -17.99
N LEU A 34 2.26 -0.57 -17.62
CA LEU A 34 1.42 -1.76 -17.55
C LEU A 34 0.77 -1.95 -16.16
N GLY A 35 0.88 -0.97 -15.26
CA GLY A 35 0.20 -0.97 -13.96
C GLY A 35 1.11 -1.30 -12.77
N ASN A 36 0.70 -0.86 -11.58
CA ASN A 36 1.50 -0.97 -10.35
C ASN A 36 1.73 -2.43 -9.89
N GLY A 37 0.89 -3.37 -10.28
CA GLY A 37 1.10 -4.80 -10.02
C GLY A 37 2.35 -5.34 -10.72
N LYS A 38 2.66 -4.87 -11.95
CA LYS A 38 3.93 -5.21 -12.61
C LYS A 38 5.13 -4.69 -11.85
N SER A 39 5.03 -3.49 -11.26
CA SER A 39 6.10 -2.92 -10.43
C SER A 39 6.36 -3.77 -9.18
N LEU A 40 5.31 -4.23 -8.49
CA LEU A 40 5.46 -5.14 -7.35
C LEU A 40 6.12 -6.47 -7.77
N LEU A 41 5.66 -7.08 -8.86
CA LEU A 41 6.24 -8.34 -9.35
C LEU A 41 7.69 -8.19 -9.82
N ALA A 42 8.07 -7.04 -10.39
CA ALA A 42 9.46 -6.74 -10.75
C ALA A 42 10.36 -6.62 -9.51
N ALA A 43 9.83 -6.11 -8.38
CA ALA A 43 10.56 -5.94 -7.13
C ALA A 43 10.71 -7.23 -6.30
N LYS A 44 9.86 -8.24 -6.54
CA LYS A 44 9.62 -9.33 -5.57
C LYS A 44 10.86 -10.15 -5.18
N ASN A 45 11.83 -10.28 -6.08
CA ASN A 45 13.06 -11.03 -5.84
C ASN A 45 14.15 -10.20 -5.12
N MET A 46 14.00 -8.88 -5.08
CA MET A 46 14.97 -7.97 -4.44
C MET A 46 14.69 -7.79 -2.95
N ILE A 47 13.43 -7.86 -2.55
CA ILE A 47 13.02 -7.79 -1.16
C ILE A 47 13.40 -9.12 -0.51
N LYS A 48 14.29 -9.13 0.49
CA LYS A 48 14.73 -10.38 1.17
C LYS A 48 13.86 -10.75 2.36
N SER A 49 13.27 -9.77 3.04
CA SER A 49 12.37 -9.98 4.17
C SER A 49 11.19 -10.89 3.80
N PRO A 50 10.72 -11.77 4.71
CA PRO A 50 9.53 -12.57 4.47
C PRO A 50 8.26 -11.71 4.34
N TYR A 51 8.23 -10.56 5.01
CA TYR A 51 7.13 -9.61 5.00
C TYR A 51 7.61 -8.20 4.65
N CYS A 52 6.79 -7.47 3.90
CA CYS A 52 7.11 -6.13 3.42
C CYS A 52 5.87 -5.24 3.54
N LEU A 53 6.07 -3.98 3.97
CA LEU A 53 5.05 -2.95 3.82
C LEU A 53 5.14 -2.38 2.39
N LEU A 54 4.00 -2.36 1.71
CA LEU A 54 3.85 -1.79 0.38
C LEU A 54 2.88 -0.62 0.45
N THR A 55 3.29 0.52 -0.11
CA THR A 55 2.43 1.68 -0.29
C THR A 55 2.71 2.35 -1.63
N MET A 56 1.74 3.13 -2.10
CA MET A 56 1.86 3.90 -3.33
C MET A 56 2.34 5.32 -3.03
N VAL A 57 3.08 5.90 -3.97
CA VAL A 57 3.75 7.20 -3.77
C VAL A 57 2.80 8.40 -3.84
N ASP A 58 1.62 8.17 -4.40
CA ASP A 58 0.47 9.08 -4.48
C ASP A 58 -0.43 8.99 -3.24
N ASN A 59 -0.17 8.07 -2.30
CA ASN A 59 -0.93 7.96 -1.07
C ASN A 59 -0.26 8.73 0.06
N TYR A 60 -1.06 9.41 0.87
CA TYR A 60 -0.61 10.14 2.06
C TYR A 60 -1.26 9.57 3.32
N PRO A 61 -0.77 8.44 3.85
CA PRO A 61 -1.25 7.86 5.10
C PRO A 61 -0.61 8.51 6.34
N ASP A 62 -1.38 8.64 7.42
CA ASP A 62 -0.87 8.91 8.76
C ASP A 62 0.16 7.84 9.18
N PHE A 63 1.23 8.27 9.85
CA PHE A 63 2.32 7.37 10.23
C PHE A 63 1.85 6.19 11.11
N ASN A 64 0.82 6.39 11.94
CA ASN A 64 0.26 5.35 12.80
C ASN A 64 -0.34 4.18 12.00
N ILE A 65 -0.71 4.38 10.72
CA ILE A 65 -1.17 3.31 9.83
C ILE A 65 -0.04 2.31 9.60
N PHE A 66 1.19 2.77 9.37
CA PHE A 66 2.35 1.89 9.23
C PHE A 66 2.70 1.17 10.53
N ILE A 67 2.52 1.84 11.69
CA ILE A 67 2.71 1.21 13.00
C ILE A 67 1.72 0.05 13.19
N ARG A 68 0.41 0.28 12.96
CA ARG A 68 -0.60 -0.78 13.03
C ARG A 68 -0.31 -1.92 12.06
N ALA A 69 0.11 -1.61 10.83
CA ALA A 69 0.49 -2.62 9.84
C ALA A 69 1.67 -3.49 10.32
N LYS A 70 2.68 -2.87 10.94
CA LYS A 70 3.85 -3.55 11.50
C LYS A 70 3.48 -4.42 12.70
N GLU A 71 2.63 -3.95 13.59
CA GLU A 71 2.16 -4.71 14.77
C GLU A 71 1.37 -5.96 14.35
N ALA A 72 0.58 -5.87 13.27
CA ALA A 72 -0.21 -6.99 12.75
C ALA A 72 0.63 -8.15 12.15
N VAL A 73 1.92 -7.95 11.88
CA VAL A 73 2.81 -8.93 11.22
C VAL A 73 2.80 -10.28 11.94
N GLY A 74 2.88 -10.28 13.27
CA GLY A 74 2.92 -11.51 14.07
C GLY A 74 1.67 -12.36 13.91
N ALA A 75 0.48 -11.74 13.91
CA ALA A 75 -0.79 -12.46 13.75
C ALA A 75 -0.98 -12.96 12.31
N ILE A 76 -0.71 -12.10 11.32
CA ILE A 76 -0.90 -12.41 9.90
C ILE A 76 0.08 -13.49 9.43
N SER A 77 1.31 -13.49 9.93
CA SER A 77 2.33 -14.48 9.56
C SER A 77 1.99 -15.91 9.99
N LYS A 78 1.34 -16.08 11.15
CA LYS A 78 0.84 -17.40 11.61
C LYS A 78 -0.18 -18.01 10.65
N LEU A 79 -0.87 -17.17 9.87
CA LEU A 79 -1.88 -17.58 8.89
C LEU A 79 -1.30 -17.74 7.48
N ASN A 80 0.00 -17.50 7.28
CA ASN A 80 0.62 -17.33 5.96
C ASN A 80 -0.14 -16.34 5.06
N GLY A 81 -0.79 -15.35 5.68
CA GLY A 81 -1.66 -14.40 5.01
C GLY A 81 -0.95 -13.14 4.56
N ILE A 82 -1.73 -12.23 3.98
CA ILE A 82 -1.39 -10.83 3.72
C ILE A 82 -2.36 -9.92 4.47
N GLY A 83 -2.01 -8.64 4.61
CA GLY A 83 -2.84 -7.64 5.28
C GLY A 83 -3.07 -6.40 4.43
N LEU A 84 -4.18 -5.72 4.68
CA LEU A 84 -4.48 -4.40 4.14
C LEU A 84 -5.02 -3.50 5.23
N CYS A 85 -4.41 -2.32 5.40
CA CYS A 85 -4.95 -1.27 6.26
C CYS A 85 -6.24 -0.72 5.65
N ILE A 86 -7.31 -0.74 6.43
CA ILE A 86 -8.62 -0.29 5.98
C ILE A 86 -9.22 0.76 6.89
N ASP A 87 -10.06 1.60 6.30
CA ASP A 87 -10.89 2.56 7.01
C ASP A 87 -12.37 2.15 6.87
N ARG A 88 -13.01 1.83 7.99
CA ARG A 88 -14.45 1.51 8.05
C ARG A 88 -15.32 2.75 8.23
N SER A 89 -14.73 3.87 8.61
CA SER A 89 -15.44 5.10 8.94
C SER A 89 -14.69 6.33 8.39
N PRO A 90 -14.57 6.46 7.06
CA PRO A 90 -13.88 7.59 6.44
C PRO A 90 -14.55 8.91 6.82
N ARG A 91 -13.73 9.87 7.25
CA ARG A 91 -14.22 11.15 7.76
C ARG A 91 -14.59 12.12 6.64
N TYR A 92 -13.94 12.02 5.48
CA TYR A 92 -14.07 12.99 4.41
C TYR A 92 -14.62 12.33 3.13
N THR A 93 -15.56 13.01 2.47
CA THR A 93 -16.20 12.50 1.25
C THR A 93 -15.23 12.28 0.09
N PHE A 94 -14.18 13.10 -0.02
CA PHE A 94 -13.17 12.93 -1.07
C PHE A 94 -12.36 11.64 -0.91
N GLN A 95 -12.26 11.08 0.31
CA GLN A 95 -11.66 9.76 0.53
C GLN A 95 -12.52 8.62 -0.03
N ILE A 96 -13.81 8.83 -0.27
CA ILE A 96 -14.75 7.75 -0.63
C ILE A 96 -14.88 7.61 -2.16
N ASN A 97 -14.86 8.73 -2.88
CA ASN A 97 -15.32 8.78 -4.27
C ASN A 97 -14.48 7.93 -5.23
N ASP A 98 -13.16 7.87 -5.05
CA ASP A 98 -12.27 7.07 -5.92
C ASP A 98 -11.56 5.91 -5.18
N ALA A 99 -11.88 5.70 -3.90
CA ALA A 99 -11.24 4.68 -3.11
C ALA A 99 -11.57 3.27 -3.59
N THR A 100 -10.56 2.41 -3.49
CA THR A 100 -10.75 0.97 -3.62
C THR A 100 -11.49 0.46 -2.38
N LYS A 101 -12.57 -0.30 -2.59
CA LYS A 101 -13.42 -0.82 -1.52
C LYS A 101 -13.08 -2.28 -1.24
N VAL A 102 -13.38 -2.75 -0.04
CA VAL A 102 -13.27 -4.17 0.33
C VAL A 102 -14.55 -4.70 0.95
N SER A 103 -14.88 -5.96 0.68
CA SER A 103 -15.92 -6.70 1.40
C SER A 103 -15.27 -7.74 2.30
N ILE A 104 -15.80 -7.91 3.52
CA ILE A 104 -15.23 -8.73 4.58
C ILE A 104 -16.24 -9.79 5.00
N LYS A 105 -15.78 -11.03 5.19
CA LYS A 105 -16.56 -12.12 5.77
C LYS A 105 -15.66 -12.96 6.66
N ASN A 106 -16.10 -13.24 7.88
CA ASN A 106 -15.35 -14.02 8.88
C ASN A 106 -13.92 -13.49 9.06
N ASP A 107 -13.79 -12.18 9.28
CA ASP A 107 -12.52 -11.46 9.48
C ASP A 107 -11.50 -11.58 8.33
N ARG A 108 -11.99 -11.84 7.12
CA ARG A 108 -11.18 -11.91 5.90
C ARG A 108 -11.77 -11.04 4.81
N ILE A 109 -10.92 -10.34 4.08
CA ILE A 109 -11.29 -9.67 2.83
C ILE A 109 -11.60 -10.77 1.79
N ILE A 110 -12.83 -10.76 1.29
CA ILE A 110 -13.31 -11.71 0.28
C ILE A 110 -13.52 -11.06 -1.10
N ASN A 111 -13.48 -9.73 -1.17
CA ASN A 111 -13.55 -9.01 -2.44
C ASN A 111 -12.88 -7.65 -2.29
N ILE A 112 -12.27 -7.15 -3.37
CA ILE A 112 -11.59 -5.85 -3.42
C ILE A 112 -11.77 -5.18 -4.79
N GLY A 113 -12.09 -3.89 -4.83
CA GLY A 113 -12.19 -3.13 -6.06
C GLY A 113 -13.03 -1.85 -5.96
N LYS A 114 -12.89 -0.94 -6.94
CA LYS A 114 -13.60 0.35 -6.96
C LYS A 114 -15.13 0.24 -7.13
N LYS A 115 -15.59 -0.81 -7.82
CA LYS A 115 -17.01 -1.02 -8.21
C LYS A 115 -17.79 -1.94 -7.26
N ILE A 116 -17.32 -2.14 -6.03
CA ILE A 116 -18.06 -2.92 -5.04
C ILE A 116 -19.21 -2.07 -4.49
N GLU A 117 -20.44 -2.57 -4.58
CA GLU A 117 -21.64 -1.89 -4.10
C GLU A 117 -21.77 -1.95 -2.58
N ARG A 118 -21.61 -3.15 -2.00
CA ARG A 118 -21.65 -3.39 -0.55
C ARG A 118 -20.25 -3.70 -0.04
N TYR A 119 -19.68 -2.76 0.70
CA TYR A 119 -18.32 -2.82 1.20
C TYR A 119 -18.30 -2.56 2.71
N ASP A 120 -17.28 -3.10 3.37
CA ASP A 120 -17.08 -3.04 4.83
C ASP A 120 -15.95 -2.09 5.21
N GLY A 121 -15.14 -1.64 4.24
CA GLY A 121 -14.09 -0.65 4.43
C GLY A 121 -13.46 -0.20 3.13
N LEU A 122 -12.65 0.85 3.24
CA LEU A 122 -11.85 1.43 2.16
C LEU A 122 -10.38 1.04 2.31
N ASP A 123 -9.73 0.74 1.21
CA ASP A 123 -8.28 0.54 1.09
C ASP A 123 -7.55 1.85 1.36
N MET A 124 -6.69 1.87 2.38
CA MET A 124 -5.89 3.06 2.74
C MET A 124 -4.50 3.09 2.09
N GLY A 125 -4.25 2.18 1.15
CA GLY A 125 -3.02 2.16 0.38
C GLY A 125 -1.79 1.63 1.12
N VAL A 126 -1.97 0.97 2.26
CA VAL A 126 -0.88 0.33 3.02
C VAL A 126 -1.17 -1.16 3.14
N PHE A 127 -0.32 -1.96 2.49
CA PHE A 127 -0.44 -3.41 2.44
C PHE A 127 0.71 -4.06 3.21
N LEU A 128 0.39 -5.12 3.95
CA LEU A 128 1.38 -6.03 4.49
C LEU A 128 1.48 -7.27 3.59
N ILE A 129 2.55 -7.37 2.82
CA ILE A 129 2.72 -8.40 1.80
C ILE A 129 3.62 -9.52 2.32
N ASN A 130 3.13 -10.76 2.22
CA ASN A 130 3.93 -11.97 2.40
C ASN A 130 4.74 -12.23 1.13
N MET A 131 6.01 -11.88 1.17
CA MET A 131 6.91 -12.00 0.02
C MET A 131 7.21 -13.47 -0.35
N ARG A 132 7.15 -14.39 0.62
CA ARG A 132 7.39 -15.83 0.36
C ARG A 132 6.31 -16.40 -0.54
N GLU A 133 5.05 -16.08 -0.25
CA GLU A 133 3.92 -16.53 -1.06
C GLU A 133 3.78 -15.69 -2.34
N LEU A 134 4.02 -14.36 -2.28
CA LEU A 134 4.01 -13.51 -3.48
C LEU A 134 4.97 -14.01 -4.57
N ARG A 135 6.14 -14.54 -4.18
CA ARG A 135 7.11 -15.09 -5.13
C ARG A 135 6.59 -16.31 -5.88
N LYS A 136 5.75 -17.12 -5.23
CA LYS A 136 5.16 -18.36 -5.78
C LYS A 136 3.97 -18.09 -6.70
N LEU A 137 3.35 -16.91 -6.61
CA LEU A 137 2.17 -16.59 -7.43
C LEU A 137 2.45 -16.80 -8.91
N ASN A 138 1.60 -17.63 -9.53
CA ASN A 138 1.61 -17.88 -10.96
C ASN A 138 0.56 -17.03 -11.68
N ILE A 139 0.66 -15.71 -11.50
CA ILE A 139 -0.17 -14.76 -12.23
C ILE A 139 0.35 -14.66 -13.66
N ASP A 140 -0.55 -14.76 -14.64
CA ASP A 140 -0.18 -14.70 -16.06
C ASP A 140 0.60 -13.40 -16.36
N LYS A 141 1.91 -13.56 -16.54
CA LYS A 141 2.82 -12.46 -16.86
C LYS A 141 2.47 -11.84 -18.22
N ARG A 142 1.71 -12.53 -19.08
CA ARG A 142 1.24 -12.03 -20.37
C ARG A 142 0.02 -11.11 -20.28
N ARG A 143 -0.63 -10.97 -19.12
CA ARG A 143 -1.63 -9.89 -18.94
C ARG A 143 -0.95 -8.55 -19.24
N LEU A 144 -1.48 -7.87 -20.25
CA LEU A 144 -0.96 -6.57 -20.72
C LEU A 144 -0.96 -5.56 -19.57
N LYS A 145 -2.03 -5.48 -18.78
CA LYS A 145 -2.09 -4.64 -17.58
C LYS A 145 -2.29 -5.50 -16.34
N LEU A 146 -1.63 -5.12 -15.24
CA LEU A 146 -1.75 -5.75 -13.94
C LEU A 146 -1.65 -4.71 -12.83
N THR A 147 -2.72 -4.57 -12.04
CA THR A 147 -2.77 -3.72 -10.86
C THR A 147 -2.52 -4.52 -9.57
N ILE A 148 -2.25 -3.83 -8.46
CA ILE A 148 -2.21 -4.47 -7.13
C ILE A 148 -3.57 -5.09 -6.80
N THR A 149 -4.67 -4.41 -7.10
CA THR A 149 -6.02 -4.96 -6.94
C THR A 149 -6.21 -6.28 -7.69
N ASP A 150 -5.68 -6.41 -8.92
CA ASP A 150 -5.73 -7.68 -9.66
C ASP A 150 -4.93 -8.80 -8.96
N ILE A 151 -3.76 -8.47 -8.39
CA ILE A 151 -2.97 -9.43 -7.61
C ILE A 151 -3.73 -9.85 -6.35
N MET A 152 -4.39 -8.91 -5.66
CA MET A 152 -5.17 -9.21 -4.47
C MET A 152 -6.40 -10.07 -4.79
N LYS A 153 -7.08 -9.82 -5.92
CA LYS A 153 -8.18 -10.69 -6.39
C LYS A 153 -7.68 -12.10 -6.68
N TYR A 154 -6.57 -12.24 -7.39
CA TYR A 154 -5.94 -13.55 -7.63
C TYR A 154 -5.58 -14.26 -6.31
N TRP A 155 -5.07 -13.52 -5.32
CA TRP A 155 -4.79 -14.06 -3.99
C TRP A 155 -6.04 -14.63 -3.30
N ILE A 156 -7.18 -13.95 -3.43
CA ILE A 156 -8.45 -14.39 -2.85
C ILE A 156 -8.99 -15.62 -3.62
N GLU A 157 -9.05 -15.54 -4.95
CA GLU A 157 -9.79 -16.48 -5.81
C GLU A 157 -9.00 -17.77 -6.06
N GLU A 158 -7.70 -17.65 -6.33
CA GLU A 158 -6.87 -18.77 -6.78
C GLU A 158 -6.01 -19.33 -5.63
N GLU A 159 -5.29 -18.47 -4.92
CA GLU A 159 -4.45 -18.91 -3.79
C GLU A 159 -5.28 -19.30 -2.57
N LYS A 160 -6.46 -18.70 -2.40
CA LYS A 160 -7.41 -18.97 -1.31
C LYS A 160 -6.78 -18.87 0.08
N ARG A 161 -5.79 -17.97 0.21
CA ARG A 161 -5.06 -17.72 1.46
C ARG A 161 -5.68 -16.54 2.22
N PRO A 162 -5.47 -16.45 3.54
CA PRO A 162 -6.03 -15.37 4.33
C PRO A 162 -5.55 -14.00 3.84
N PHE A 163 -6.51 -13.11 3.57
CA PHE A 163 -6.29 -11.69 3.35
C PHE A 163 -6.99 -10.92 4.47
N ILE A 164 -6.21 -10.36 5.39
CA ILE A 164 -6.70 -9.86 6.67
C ILE A 164 -6.88 -8.34 6.62
N PRO A 165 -8.06 -7.80 6.96
CA PRO A 165 -8.22 -6.37 7.16
C PRO A 165 -7.51 -5.95 8.45
N ILE A 166 -6.73 -4.87 8.39
CA ILE A 166 -6.09 -4.23 9.54
C ILE A 166 -6.84 -2.94 9.80
N ASP A 167 -7.64 -2.91 10.87
CA ASP A 167 -8.50 -1.77 11.15
C ASP A 167 -7.69 -0.52 11.56
N CYS A 168 -7.70 0.46 10.67
CA CYS A 168 -7.02 1.74 10.81
C CYS A 168 -8.02 2.91 10.86
N SER A 169 -9.29 2.62 11.14
CA SER A 169 -10.38 3.61 11.14
C SER A 169 -10.06 4.80 12.05
N GLY A 170 -10.41 5.99 11.56
CA GLY A 170 -10.19 7.27 12.24
C GLY A 170 -8.82 7.92 12.01
N LEU A 171 -7.83 7.17 11.52
CA LEU A 171 -6.54 7.72 11.10
C LEU A 171 -6.67 8.46 9.76
N PHE A 172 -5.83 9.48 9.56
CA PHE A 172 -5.86 10.22 8.29
C PHE A 172 -5.22 9.42 7.16
N TRP A 173 -5.79 9.51 5.97
CA TRP A 173 -5.20 9.01 4.74
C TRP A 173 -5.88 9.67 3.55
N THR A 174 -5.22 9.66 2.40
CA THR A 174 -5.81 10.13 1.14
C THR A 174 -4.98 9.64 -0.03
N ASP A 175 -5.66 9.36 -1.13
CA ASP A 175 -5.04 9.14 -2.43
C ASP A 175 -4.99 10.52 -3.14
N ILE A 176 -3.83 10.90 -3.68
CA ILE A 176 -3.60 12.20 -4.33
C ILE A 176 -3.48 11.99 -5.84
N ASP A 177 -4.62 11.77 -6.49
CA ASP A 177 -4.69 11.55 -7.94
C ASP A 177 -4.81 12.87 -8.72
N THR A 178 -5.41 13.89 -8.11
CA THR A 178 -5.71 15.17 -8.76
C THR A 178 -5.16 16.36 -7.99
N LYS A 179 -5.10 17.51 -8.68
CA LYS A 179 -4.80 18.80 -8.02
C LYS A 179 -5.83 19.18 -6.96
N ALA A 180 -7.07 18.71 -7.09
CA ALA A 180 -8.11 18.95 -6.09
C ALA A 180 -7.83 18.16 -4.82
N ASP A 181 -7.45 16.89 -4.94
CA ASP A 181 -7.07 16.02 -3.81
C ASP A 181 -5.87 16.62 -3.07
N LEU A 182 -4.86 17.10 -3.80
CA LEU A 182 -3.71 17.78 -3.19
C LEU A 182 -4.12 19.01 -2.37
N LYS A 183 -4.98 19.88 -2.92
CA LYS A 183 -5.47 21.07 -2.22
C LYS A 183 -6.25 20.70 -0.95
N LEU A 184 -7.16 19.72 -1.05
CA LEU A 184 -7.95 19.24 0.10
C LEU A 184 -7.05 18.59 1.15
N THR A 185 -6.04 17.84 0.73
CA THR A 185 -5.06 17.23 1.63
C THR A 185 -4.28 18.29 2.40
N GLN A 186 -3.83 19.34 1.70
CA GLN A 186 -3.07 20.45 2.29
C GLN A 186 -3.88 21.29 3.30
N THR A 187 -5.22 21.32 3.23
CA THR A 187 -6.02 22.00 4.25
C THR A 187 -6.14 21.20 5.54
N ILE A 188 -5.87 19.89 5.50
CA ILE A 188 -6.00 18.96 6.64
C ILE A 188 -4.66 18.71 7.33
N ILE A 189 -3.56 18.57 6.57
CA ILE A 189 -2.22 18.29 7.12
C ILE A 189 -1.80 19.26 8.24
N PRO A 190 -1.97 20.59 8.12
CA PRO A 190 -1.55 21.55 9.16
C PRO A 190 -2.24 21.37 10.51
N ILE A 191 -3.36 20.65 10.55
CA ILE A 191 -4.17 20.40 11.75
C ILE A 191 -3.74 19.10 12.46
N ARG A 192 -2.99 18.22 11.76
CA ARG A 192 -2.70 16.84 12.19
C ARG A 192 -1.21 16.47 12.24
N SER A 193 -0.32 17.39 11.89
CA SER A 193 1.13 17.14 11.92
C SER A 193 1.59 16.75 13.33
N VAL A 194 1.82 15.46 13.52
CA VAL A 194 2.76 14.96 14.52
C VAL A 194 4.12 15.56 14.19
N ASP A 195 4.78 16.14 15.19
CA ASP A 195 6.15 16.61 15.06
C ASP A 195 7.05 15.40 14.76
N HIS A 196 7.44 15.29 13.49
CA HIS A 196 8.26 14.20 12.97
C HIS A 196 9.70 14.25 13.50
N ARG A 197 10.09 15.32 14.21
CA ARG A 197 11.36 15.38 14.95
C ARG A 197 11.35 14.52 16.22
N LEU A 198 10.18 14.10 16.71
CA LEU A 198 10.06 13.30 17.94
C LEU A 198 10.15 11.79 17.72
N VAL A 199 10.07 11.31 16.48
CA VAL A 199 10.04 9.86 16.16
C VAL A 199 11.44 9.22 16.15
N GLY A 200 12.50 10.01 16.38
CA GLY A 200 13.90 9.55 16.42
C GLY A 200 14.49 9.33 17.83
N ASN A 201 13.76 9.63 18.91
CA ASN A 201 14.30 9.60 20.28
C ASN A 201 13.69 8.48 21.13
N HIS A 202 13.83 7.24 20.70
CA HIS A 202 13.79 6.10 21.62
C HIS A 202 15.06 5.29 21.39
N GLY A 203 16.04 5.53 22.27
CA GLY A 203 17.27 4.74 22.39
C GLY A 203 17.04 3.38 23.01
#